data_AF-A0A7V7BFR7-F1
#
_entry.id   AF-A0A7V7BFR7-F1
#
_cell.length_a   1.000
_cell.length_b   1.000
_cell.length_c   1.000
_cell.angle_alpha   90.00
_cell.angle_beta   90.00
_cell.angle_gamma   90.00
#
_symmetry.space_group_name_H-M   'P 1'
#
loop_
_entity.id
_entity.type
_entity.pdbx_description
1 polymer ?
#
loop_
_entity_poly.entity_id
_entity_poly.type
_entity_poly.pdbx_seq_one_letter_code
_entity_poly.pdbx_strand_id
1 'polypeptide(L)' 'MKVRCSICGQEQEITKIHKDYQRLAQNPQAPFICRLCTGRVRYQAVEAQKPLRPV' A
#
# COMPACT_ATOMS: atom_id res chain seq x y z
N MET A 1 -7.96 4.51 14.12
CA MET A 1 -6.89 3.53 14.43
C MET A 1 -5.60 4.07 13.83
N LYS A 2 -4.49 4.02 14.55
CA LYS A 2 -3.19 4.41 13.99
C LYS A 2 -2.50 3.16 13.47
N VAL A 3 -2.14 3.16 12.19
CA VAL A 3 -1.50 2.02 11.53
C VAL A 3 -0.29 2.50 10.76
N ARG A 4 0.77 1.71 10.82
CA ARG A 4 2.05 2.01 10.18
C ARG A 4 2.13 1.34 8.81
N CYS A 5 2.52 2.08 7.79
CA CYS A 5 2.76 1.53 6.47
C CYS A 5 3.96 0.56 6.51
N SER A 6 3.81 -0.64 5.96
CA SER A 6 4.87 -1.65 5.89
C SER A 6 6.00 -1.31 4.91
N ILE A 7 5.77 -0.35 3.99
CA ILE A 7 6.77 0.06 2.99
C ILE A 7 7.55 1.30 3.45
N CYS A 8 6.86 2.40 3.77
CA CYS A 8 7.52 3.65 4.15
C CYS A 8 7.62 3.87 5.66
N GLY A 9 6.98 3.03 6.49
CA GLY A 9 6.97 3.21 7.94
C GLY A 9 6.16 4.41 8.44
N GLN A 10 5.42 5.09 7.57
CA GLN A 10 4.62 6.26 7.95
C GLN A 10 3.35 5.83 8.71
N GLU A 11 3.07 6.51 9.82
CA GLU A 11 1.85 6.30 10.60
C GLU A 11 0.70 7.08 9.98
N GLN A 12 -0.43 6.40 9.76
CA GLN A 12 -1.65 7.01 9.23
C GLN A 12 -2.82 6.68 10.14
N GLU A 13 -3.69 7.67 10.31
CA GLU A 13 -4.93 7.50 11.05
C GLU A 13 -6.03 7.01 10.09
N ILE A 14 -6.45 5.77 10.29
CA ILE A 14 -7.49 5.11 9.51
C ILE A 14 -8.81 5.20 10.28
N THR A 15 -9.84 5.72 9.63
CA THR A 15 -11.22 5.82 10.15
C THR A 15 -12.06 4.62 9.71
N LYS A 16 -13.22 4.41 10.34
CA LYS A 16 -14.15 3.29 10.06
C LYS A 16 -14.63 3.21 8.60
N ILE A 17 -14.52 4.31 7.86
CA ILE A 17 -14.97 4.46 6.47
C ILE A 17 -13.87 3.99 5.49
N HIS A 18 -12.62 3.87 5.96
CA HIS A 18 -11.52 3.48 5.11
C HIS A 18 -11.64 2.00 4.71
N LYS A 19 -11.38 1.70 3.44
CA LYS A 19 -11.48 0.34 2.88
C LYS A 19 -10.65 -0.69 3.65
N ASP A 20 -9.50 -0.27 4.17
CA ASP A 20 -8.57 -1.13 4.90
C ASP A 20 -8.95 -1.30 6.39
N TYR A 21 -9.91 -0.52 6.90
CA TYR A 21 -10.33 -0.57 8.30
C TYR A 21 -10.86 -1.95 8.67
N GLN A 22 -11.75 -2.53 7.86
CA GLN A 22 -12.30 -3.87 8.14
C GLN A 22 -11.20 -4.94 8.17
N ARG A 23 -10.25 -4.86 7.24
CA ARG A 23 -9.13 -5.79 7.14
C ARG A 23 -8.21 -5.72 8.35
N LEU A 24 -7.87 -4.50 8.78
CA LEU A 24 -7.01 -4.24 9.93
C LEU A 24 -7.71 -4.51 11.26
N ALA A 25 -9.02 -4.29 11.33
CA ALA A 25 -9.83 -4.61 12.50
C ALA A 25 -10.01 -6.13 12.70
N GLN A 26 -10.10 -6.90 11.61
CA GLN A 26 -10.16 -8.37 11.69
C GLN A 26 -8.78 -8.97 11.96
N ASN A 27 -7.72 -8.43 11.36
CA ASN A 27 -6.36 -8.92 11.52
C ASN A 27 -5.41 -7.74 11.82
N PRO A 28 -5.07 -7.52 13.11
CA PRO A 28 -4.17 -6.44 13.52
C PRO A 28 -2.76 -6.56 12.96
N GLN A 29 -2.34 -7.76 12.56
CA GLN A 29 -1.05 -8.03 11.93
C GLN A 29 -1.08 -7.94 10.39
N ALA A 30 -2.23 -7.60 9.79
CA ALA A 30 -2.31 -7.50 8.34
C ALA A 30 -1.39 -6.37 7.83
N PRO A 31 -0.61 -6.61 6.76
CA PRO A 31 0.27 -5.60 6.20
C PRO A 31 -0.58 -4.45 5.64
N PHE A 32 -0.32 -3.24 6.11
CA PHE A 32 -0.93 -2.01 5.60
C PHE A 32 0.04 -1.31 4.66
N ILE A 33 -0.45 -0.93 3.49
CA ILE A 33 0.32 -0.14 2.53
C ILE A 33 -0.44 1.16 2.29
N CYS A 34 0.22 2.28 2.58
CA CYS A 34 -0.40 3.59 2.38
C CYS A 34 -0.66 3.87 0.90
N ARG A 35 -1.61 4.75 0.61
CA ARG A 35 -2.02 5.10 -0.76
C ARG A 35 -0.84 5.48 -1.67
N LEU A 36 0.13 6.22 -1.13
CA LEU A 36 1.33 6.65 -1.86
C LEU A 36 2.21 5.46 -2.25
N CYS A 37 2.51 4.58 -1.29
CA CYS A 37 3.30 3.38 -1.56
C CYS A 37 2.59 2.43 -2.51
N THR A 38 1.26 2.28 -2.37
CA THR A 38 0.46 1.48 -3.29
C THR A 38 0.54 2.00 -4.72
N GLY A 39 0.49 3.32 -4.91
CA GLY A 39 0.68 3.94 -6.24
C GLY A 39 2.08 3.70 -6.80
N ARG A 40 3.11 3.89 -5.96
CA ARG A 40 4.51 3.69 -6.35
C ARG A 40 4.79 2.26 -6.80
N VAL A 41 4.36 1.27 -6.02
CA VAL A 41 4.54 -0.15 -6.34
C VAL A 41 3.84 -0.50 -7.65
N ARG A 42 2.62 0.00 -7.88
CA ARG A 42 1.90 -0.22 -9.14
C ARG A 42 2.65 0.35 -10.33
N TYR A 43 3.15 1.59 -10.21
CA TYR A 43 3.90 2.23 -11.28
C TYR A 43 5.18 1.46 -11.60
N GLN A 44 5.96 1.09 -10.57
CA GLN A 44 7.17 0.29 -10.74
C GLN A 44 6.90 -1.08 -11.36
N ALA A 45 5.83 -1.76 -10.96
CA ALA A 45 5.44 -3.05 -11.53
C ALA A 45 5.12 -2.91 -13.03
N VAL A 46 4.37 -1.87 -13.42
CA VAL A 46 4.06 -1.60 -14.82
C VAL A 46 5.30 -1.23 -15.61
N GLU A 47 6.21 -0.42 -15.06
CA GLU A 47 7.47 -0.09 -15.73
C GLU A 47 8.38 -1.30 -15.91
N ALA A 48 8.50 -2.17 -14.91
CA ALA A 48 9.30 -3.39 -14.99
C ALA A 48 8.74 -4.38 -16.03
N GLN A 49 7.43 -4.34 -16.29
CA GLN A 49 6.78 -5.16 -17.31
C GLN A 49 6.88 -4.59 -18.73
N LYS A 50 7.40 -3.36 -18.92
CA LYS A 50 7.57 -2.82 -20.26
C LYS A 50 8.61 -3.65 -21.01
N PRO A 51 8.30 -4.11 -22.24
CA PRO A 51 9.28 -4.80 -23.04
C PRO A 51 10.48 -3.88 -23.27
N LEU A 52 11.69 -4.45 -23.18
CA LEU A 52 12.91 -3.75 -23.59
C LEU A 52 12.70 -3.30 -25.03
N ARG A 53 12.89 -2.01 -25.29
CA ARG A 53 12.78 -1.50 -26.66
C ARG A 53 13.81 -2.24 -27.51
N PRO A 54 13.43 -2.80 -28.66
CA PRO A 54 14.41 -3.33 -29.61
C PRO A 54 15.39 -2.21 -29.94
N VAL A 55 16.69 -2.52 -29.81
CA VAL A 55 17.79 -1.60 -30.11
C VAL A 55 17.98 -1.51 -31.62
#